data_AF-A0A2N9GN31-F1
#
_entry.id   AF-A0A2N9GN31-F1
#
_cell.length_a   1.000
_cell.length_b   1.000
_cell.length_c   1.000
_cell.angle_alpha   90.00
_cell.angle_beta   90.00
_cell.angle_gamma   90.00
#
_symmetry.space_group_name_H-M   'P 1'
#
loop_
_entity.id
_entity.type
_entity.pdbx_description
1 polymer ?
#
loop_
_entity_poly.entity_id
_entity_poly.type
_entity_poly.pdbx_seq_one_letter_code
_entity_poly.pdbx_strand_id
1 'polypeptide(L)'
;MAGSGNEVVAEEEIIHQSAAVESAIRGHPELVPAARPVLPRTSVLADMDAFFREFDRTSFSSRHAEHFWTFDDRKADFEIFRVPQGGIRFLRALWDKYGRCSLYFRRGVHVGSSLLTLLCCVLAHMEYTRLEDITEVHILEWKAVVQEAIEGGFKFGFILDYLRRLAHGIFSRRVLAELREAEARVAALRDALNIVAPNPWDLAAARGASAESSGGSALHDLLA
;
A
#
# COMPACT_ATOMS: atom_id res chain seq x y z
N MET A 1 -73.10 -22.82 43.72
CA MET A 1 -71.84 -23.26 43.09
C MET A 1 -70.73 -22.50 43.81
N ALA A 2 -70.06 -23.06 44.81
CA ALA A 2 -68.96 -24.04 44.70
C ALA A 2 -67.91 -23.54 43.71
N GLY A 3 -66.63 -23.32 44.02
CA GLY A 3 -65.78 -23.46 45.21
C GLY A 3 -64.45 -22.75 44.86
N SER A 4 -63.69 -22.20 45.82
CA SER A 4 -62.62 -22.91 46.55
C SER A 4 -61.38 -23.18 45.66
N GLY A 5 -60.13 -22.85 46.00
CA GLY A 5 -59.49 -22.37 47.24
C GLY A 5 -58.19 -21.59 46.88
N ASN A 6 -57.61 -20.73 47.73
CA ASN A 6 -56.87 -21.05 48.98
C ASN A 6 -55.71 -22.04 48.69
N GLU A 7 -54.45 -21.87 49.09
CA GLU A 7 -53.81 -21.32 50.30
C GLU A 7 -52.30 -21.08 49.93
N VAL A 8 -51.57 -20.02 50.31
CA VAL A 8 -51.16 -19.53 51.66
C VAL A 8 -49.88 -20.24 52.17
N VAL A 9 -48.90 -19.41 52.52
CA VAL A 9 -47.89 -19.56 53.60
C VAL A 9 -46.70 -20.49 53.33
N ALA A 10 -45.46 -20.19 53.73
CA ALA A 10 -44.84 -19.00 54.31
C ALA A 10 -43.32 -19.26 54.45
N GLU A 11 -42.62 -18.19 54.85
CA GLU A 11 -41.51 -18.18 55.81
C GLU A 11 -40.17 -18.78 55.36
N GLU A 12 -39.12 -17.95 55.27
CA GLU A 12 -38.14 -17.68 56.35
C GLU A 12 -37.14 -18.84 56.40
N GLU A 13 -35.83 -18.66 56.32
CA GLU A 13 -34.94 -18.29 57.42
C GLU A 13 -33.52 -18.67 56.87
N ILE A 14 -32.54 -17.78 56.93
CA ILE A 14 -31.47 -17.79 57.95
C ILE A 14 -30.35 -18.84 57.69
N ILE A 15 -29.20 -18.26 57.32
CA ILE A 15 -27.82 -18.57 57.78
C ILE A 15 -27.23 -19.94 57.42
N HIS A 16 -25.92 -19.93 57.13
CA HIS A 16 -24.84 -20.89 57.45
C HIS A 16 -23.80 -20.80 56.31
N GLN A 17 -22.89 -19.83 56.33
CA GLN A 17 -21.54 -19.92 56.93
C GLN A 17 -20.83 -21.27 56.78
N SER A 18 -19.59 -21.17 56.28
CA SER A 18 -18.40 -21.93 56.68
C SER A 18 -17.98 -23.13 55.82
N ALA A 19 -17.00 -22.90 54.93
CA ALA A 19 -15.86 -23.80 54.78
C ALA A 19 -14.67 -23.05 54.12
N ALA A 20 -13.71 -22.68 54.97
CA ALA A 20 -12.25 -22.65 54.77
C ALA A 20 -11.70 -22.12 53.43
N VAL A 21 -11.06 -20.95 53.38
CA VAL A 21 -9.67 -20.70 53.85
C VAL A 21 -8.74 -21.86 53.51
N GLU A 22 -8.14 -21.83 52.32
CA GLU A 22 -6.71 -22.11 52.13
C GLU A 22 -6.28 -21.84 50.68
N SER A 23 -5.04 -21.37 50.52
CA SER A 23 -4.33 -21.17 49.26
C SER A 23 -4.62 -19.87 48.49
N ALA A 24 -4.56 -18.75 49.22
CA ALA A 24 -3.58 -17.75 48.81
C ALA A 24 -2.20 -18.39 49.03
N ILE A 25 -1.56 -18.89 47.96
CA ILE A 25 -0.12 -19.17 47.72
C ILE A 25 -0.06 -20.09 46.48
N ARG A 26 -0.37 -19.53 45.31
CA ARG A 26 0.23 -19.98 44.04
C ARG A 26 0.14 -18.81 43.08
N GLY A 27 1.27 -18.13 42.92
CA GLY A 27 1.40 -16.93 42.12
C GLY A 27 0.78 -17.12 40.74
N HIS A 28 -0.02 -16.13 40.33
CA HIS A 28 -0.39 -15.92 38.94
C HIS A 28 0.89 -15.82 38.12
N PRO A 29 1.12 -16.67 37.10
CA PRO A 29 2.12 -16.38 36.09
C PRO A 29 1.64 -15.14 35.37
N GLU A 30 2.32 -14.04 35.62
CA GLU A 30 2.24 -12.81 34.87
C GLU A 30 2.47 -13.17 33.41
N LEU A 31 1.38 -13.26 32.65
CA LEU A 31 1.41 -13.45 31.22
C LEU A 31 2.05 -12.18 30.65
N VAL A 32 3.36 -12.24 30.41
CA VAL A 32 4.08 -11.29 29.58
C VAL A 32 3.19 -11.07 28.34
N PRO A 33 2.72 -9.84 28.07
CA PRO A 33 1.97 -9.59 26.86
C PRO A 33 2.90 -9.94 25.72
N ALA A 34 2.68 -11.09 25.08
CA ALA A 34 3.27 -11.37 23.79
C ALA A 34 2.94 -10.14 22.95
N ALA A 35 3.96 -9.39 22.56
CA ALA A 35 3.80 -8.28 21.64
C ALA A 35 3.07 -8.86 20.44
N ARG A 36 1.75 -8.60 20.35
CA ARG A 36 0.96 -8.97 19.19
C ARG A 36 1.75 -8.40 18.03
N PRO A 37 2.18 -9.23 17.06
CA PRO A 37 2.67 -8.67 15.82
C PRO A 37 1.55 -7.75 15.36
N VAL A 38 1.84 -6.45 15.27
CA VAL A 38 0.98 -5.55 14.54
C VAL A 38 1.12 -6.02 13.11
N LEU A 39 0.24 -6.97 12.73
CA LEU A 39 0.11 -7.46 11.38
C LEU A 39 -0.15 -6.22 10.52
N PRO A 40 0.71 -5.91 9.53
CA PRO A 40 0.36 -4.95 8.50
C PRO A 40 -0.97 -5.41 7.89
N ARG A 41 -1.94 -4.50 7.86
CA ARG A 41 -3.36 -4.82 7.67
C ARG A 41 -3.72 -5.38 6.30
N THR A 42 -2.82 -5.37 5.32
CA THR A 42 -2.90 -6.07 4.03
C THR A 42 -1.48 -6.16 3.48
N SER A 43 -1.14 -7.22 2.73
CA SER A 43 0.15 -7.28 2.05
C SER A 43 0.16 -6.30 0.87
N VAL A 44 1.32 -5.70 0.54
CA VAL A 44 1.45 -4.80 -0.63
C VAL A 44 0.96 -5.47 -1.93
N LEU A 45 1.07 -6.80 -2.04
CA LEU A 45 0.52 -7.55 -3.16
C LEU A 45 -1.00 -7.52 -3.21
N ALA A 46 -1.69 -7.66 -2.07
CA ALA A 46 -3.15 -7.56 -2.01
C ALA A 46 -3.63 -6.15 -2.38
N ASP A 47 -2.92 -5.11 -1.96
CA ASP A 47 -3.19 -3.72 -2.34
C ASP A 47 -3.00 -3.53 -3.86
N MET A 48 -1.90 -4.06 -4.42
CA MET A 48 -1.63 -4.01 -5.85
C MET A 48 -2.74 -4.67 -6.68
N ASP A 49 -3.18 -5.86 -6.27
CA ASP A 49 -4.28 -6.57 -6.94
C ASP A 49 -5.59 -5.79 -6.84
N ALA A 50 -5.89 -5.20 -5.68
CA ALA A 50 -7.07 -4.36 -5.51
C ALA A 50 -7.03 -3.12 -6.41
N PHE A 51 -5.87 -2.47 -6.49
CA PHE A 51 -5.65 -1.32 -7.35
C PHE A 51 -5.87 -1.66 -8.83
N PHE A 52 -5.25 -2.72 -9.36
CA PHE A 52 -5.40 -3.04 -10.78
C PHE A 52 -6.82 -3.52 -11.13
N ARG A 53 -7.52 -4.19 -10.21
CA ARG A 53 -8.95 -4.45 -10.36
C ARG A 53 -9.76 -3.17 -10.50
N GLU A 54 -9.43 -2.13 -9.74
CA GLU A 54 -10.09 -0.82 -9.85
C GLU A 54 -9.67 -0.07 -11.12
N PHE A 55 -8.39 -0.12 -11.48
CA PHE A 55 -7.86 0.48 -12.70
C PHE A 55 -8.57 -0.06 -13.94
N ASP A 56 -8.81 -1.37 -13.99
CA ASP A 56 -9.43 -2.06 -15.13
C ASP A 56 -10.95 -1.89 -15.23
N ARG A 57 -11.62 -1.42 -14.17
CA ARG A 57 -13.06 -1.08 -14.22
C ARG A 57 -13.30 0.15 -15.08
N THR A 58 -14.39 0.21 -15.82
CA THR A 58 -14.79 1.47 -16.48
C THR A 58 -15.17 2.51 -15.41
N SER A 59 -14.56 3.68 -15.48
CA SER A 59 -14.82 4.79 -14.55
C SER A 59 -14.70 6.13 -15.28
N PHE A 60 -15.50 7.10 -14.82
CA PHE A 60 -15.55 8.47 -15.35
C PHE A 60 -15.17 9.45 -14.25
N SER A 61 -14.60 10.57 -14.65
CA SER A 61 -14.25 11.60 -13.69
C SER A 61 -15.52 12.30 -13.19
N SER A 62 -15.70 12.37 -11.87
CA SER A 62 -16.66 13.28 -11.24
C SER A 62 -16.03 14.65 -10.94
N ARG A 63 -14.74 14.82 -11.24
CA ARG A 63 -13.96 16.02 -10.92
C ARG A 63 -14.05 17.06 -12.04
N HIS A 64 -14.11 18.32 -11.65
CA HIS A 64 -13.97 19.45 -12.56
C HIS A 64 -12.50 19.72 -12.90
N ALA A 65 -12.26 20.54 -13.92
CA ALA A 65 -10.93 20.80 -14.46
C ALA A 65 -9.97 21.41 -13.43
N GLU A 66 -10.52 22.29 -12.57
CA GLU A 66 -9.80 23.06 -11.55
C GLU A 66 -9.26 22.16 -10.42
N HIS A 67 -9.81 20.95 -10.25
CA HIS A 67 -9.27 19.95 -9.32
C HIS A 67 -7.87 19.49 -9.72
N PHE A 68 -7.58 19.45 -11.03
CA PHE A 68 -6.31 18.96 -11.55
C PHE A 68 -5.32 20.09 -11.77
N TRP A 69 -5.75 21.14 -12.44
CA TRP A 69 -4.90 22.27 -12.80
C TRP A 69 -5.74 23.48 -13.20
N THR A 70 -5.29 24.66 -12.81
CA THR A 70 -5.88 25.92 -13.26
C THR A 70 -4.91 26.61 -14.22
N PHE A 71 -5.39 26.90 -15.43
CA PHE A 71 -4.66 27.74 -16.37
C PHE A 71 -5.06 29.20 -16.14
N ASP A 72 -4.09 30.08 -15.92
CA ASP A 72 -4.31 31.53 -15.76
C ASP A 72 -4.52 32.26 -17.10
N ASP A 73 -4.45 31.52 -18.20
CA ASP A 73 -4.54 32.06 -19.54
C ASP A 73 -5.97 32.11 -20.10
N ARG A 74 -6.11 32.91 -21.15
CA ARG A 74 -7.33 32.94 -21.95
C ARG A 74 -7.52 31.62 -22.69
N LYS A 75 -8.77 31.24 -22.95
CA LYS A 75 -9.05 30.17 -23.89
C LYS A 75 -8.72 30.59 -25.32
N ALA A 76 -8.13 29.67 -26.08
CA ALA A 76 -7.81 29.81 -27.49
C ALA A 76 -8.41 28.64 -28.28
N ASP A 77 -8.53 28.85 -29.58
CA ASP A 77 -9.08 27.85 -30.48
C ASP A 77 -8.02 26.79 -30.81
N PHE A 78 -8.40 25.53 -30.63
CA PHE A 78 -7.67 24.37 -31.08
C PHE A 78 -8.60 23.57 -32.00
N GLU A 79 -8.36 23.68 -33.31
CA GLU A 79 -9.29 23.23 -34.34
C GLU A 79 -10.66 23.90 -34.17
N ILE A 80 -11.72 23.13 -33.90
CA ILE A 80 -13.08 23.65 -33.65
C ILE A 80 -13.38 23.83 -32.16
N PHE A 81 -12.45 23.48 -31.27
CA PHE A 81 -12.67 23.46 -29.83
C PHE A 81 -12.02 24.64 -29.14
N ARG A 82 -12.65 25.11 -28.06
CA ARG A 82 -12.14 26.23 -27.26
C ARG A 82 -11.54 25.73 -25.95
N VAL A 83 -10.22 25.81 -25.81
CA VAL A 83 -9.43 25.18 -24.73
C VAL A 83 -8.46 26.19 -24.09
N PRO A 84 -7.92 25.94 -22.89
CA PRO A 84 -6.88 26.79 -22.30
C PRO A 84 -5.64 26.91 -23.20
N GLN A 85 -5.10 28.12 -23.34
CA GLN A 85 -4.02 28.40 -24.29
C GLN A 85 -2.75 27.62 -23.95
N GLY A 86 -2.40 27.52 -22.67
CA GLY A 86 -1.25 26.79 -22.16
C GLY A 86 -1.42 25.27 -22.25
N GLY A 87 -2.67 24.80 -22.39
CA GLY A 87 -3.01 23.41 -22.64
C GLY A 87 -2.73 22.96 -24.09
N ILE A 88 -2.73 23.90 -25.04
CA ILE A 88 -2.57 23.61 -26.48
C ILE A 88 -1.26 22.88 -26.79
N ARG A 89 -0.18 23.16 -26.05
CA ARG A 89 1.11 22.48 -26.25
C ARG A 89 0.99 20.96 -26.03
N PHE A 90 0.20 20.53 -25.05
CA PHE A 90 -0.03 19.12 -24.79
C PHE A 90 -0.84 18.48 -25.91
N LEU A 91 -1.93 19.14 -26.32
CA LEU A 91 -2.78 18.62 -27.40
C LEU A 91 -2.00 18.51 -28.72
N ARG A 92 -1.15 19.50 -29.02
CA ARG A 92 -0.28 19.47 -30.20
C ARG A 92 0.73 18.31 -30.13
N ALA A 93 1.39 18.12 -28.99
CA ALA A 93 2.32 17.01 -28.80
C ALA A 93 1.64 15.64 -28.97
N LEU A 94 0.39 15.50 -28.51
CA LEU A 94 -0.39 14.29 -28.72
C LEU A 94 -0.79 14.11 -30.19
N TRP A 95 -1.20 15.19 -30.87
CA TRP A 95 -1.62 15.14 -32.28
C TRP A 95 -0.48 14.82 -33.23
N ASP A 96 0.68 15.43 -33.02
CA ASP A 96 1.86 15.24 -33.87
C ASP A 96 2.35 13.79 -33.80
N LYS A 97 2.21 13.16 -32.63
CA LYS A 97 2.71 11.81 -32.40
C LYS A 97 1.67 10.71 -32.73
N TYR A 98 0.38 11.00 -32.63
CA TYR A 98 -0.66 9.95 -32.65
C TYR A 98 -1.86 10.22 -33.56
N GLY A 99 -1.86 11.33 -34.31
CA GLY A 99 -2.88 11.64 -35.31
C GLY A 99 -4.07 12.45 -34.78
N ARG A 100 -4.81 13.08 -35.70
CA ARG A 100 -5.87 14.05 -35.39
C ARG A 100 -7.15 13.38 -34.90
N CYS A 101 -7.77 13.91 -33.84
CA CYS A 101 -9.04 13.39 -33.32
C CYS A 101 -10.30 14.22 -33.67
N SER A 102 -10.18 15.38 -34.32
CA SER A 102 -11.34 16.21 -34.75
C SER A 102 -12.32 15.46 -35.64
N LEU A 103 -11.87 14.42 -36.33
CA LEU A 103 -12.70 13.59 -37.19
C LEU A 103 -13.59 12.60 -36.42
N TYR A 104 -13.38 12.43 -35.11
CA TYR A 104 -13.98 11.33 -34.33
C TYR A 104 -14.93 11.75 -33.20
N PHE A 105 -14.94 13.02 -32.79
CA PHE A 105 -15.77 13.46 -31.68
C PHE A 105 -17.24 13.66 -32.11
N ARG A 106 -18.07 12.64 -31.87
CA ARG A 106 -19.49 12.61 -32.27
C ARG A 106 -20.45 13.40 -31.38
N ARG A 107 -20.01 13.92 -30.23
CA ARG A 107 -20.89 14.46 -29.17
C ARG A 107 -21.01 16.00 -29.13
N GLY A 108 -20.56 16.70 -30.18
CA GLY A 108 -20.73 18.15 -30.33
C GLY A 108 -19.60 19.03 -29.75
N VAL A 109 -19.49 20.26 -30.25
CA VAL A 109 -18.34 21.15 -29.99
C VAL A 109 -18.20 21.56 -28.52
N HIS A 110 -19.31 21.80 -27.83
CA HIS A 110 -19.28 22.20 -26.42
C HIS A 110 -18.75 21.08 -25.51
N VAL A 111 -19.27 19.86 -25.68
CA VAL A 111 -18.83 18.70 -24.90
C VAL A 111 -17.36 18.38 -25.19
N GLY A 112 -16.96 18.46 -26.46
CA GLY A 112 -15.57 18.24 -26.86
C GLY A 112 -14.62 19.30 -26.27
N SER A 113 -15.04 20.56 -26.24
CA SER A 113 -14.26 21.65 -25.62
C SER A 113 -14.08 21.44 -24.12
N SER A 114 -15.13 21.01 -23.41
CA SER A 114 -15.06 20.70 -21.97
C SER A 114 -14.14 19.51 -21.70
N LEU A 115 -14.27 18.43 -22.49
CA LEU A 115 -13.45 17.22 -22.32
C LEU A 115 -11.97 17.48 -22.64
N LEU A 116 -11.67 18.24 -23.71
CA LEU A 116 -10.30 18.64 -24.02
C LEU A 116 -9.72 19.61 -22.99
N THR A 117 -10.55 20.48 -22.40
CA THR A 117 -10.13 21.32 -21.26
C THR A 117 -9.72 20.44 -20.07
N LEU A 118 -10.57 19.48 -19.70
CA LEU A 118 -10.28 18.54 -18.61
C LEU A 118 -9.01 17.73 -18.86
N LEU A 119 -8.84 17.24 -20.10
CA LEU A 119 -7.63 16.55 -20.51
C LEU A 119 -6.39 17.44 -20.43
N CYS A 120 -6.46 18.71 -20.86
CA CYS A 120 -5.34 19.65 -20.71
C CYS A 120 -4.95 19.81 -19.24
N CYS A 121 -5.93 19.92 -18.34
CA CYS A 121 -5.66 20.05 -16.91
C CYS A 121 -5.03 18.80 -16.33
N VAL A 122 -5.48 17.60 -16.73
CA VAL A 122 -4.86 16.34 -16.34
C VAL A 122 -3.42 16.22 -16.85
N LEU A 123 -3.16 16.58 -18.11
CA LEU A 123 -1.82 16.52 -18.69
C LEU A 123 -0.87 17.52 -18.02
N ALA A 124 -1.36 18.72 -17.67
CA ALA A 124 -0.61 19.67 -16.88
C ALA A 124 -0.31 19.12 -15.47
N HIS A 125 -1.33 18.56 -14.81
CA HIS A 125 -1.16 17.95 -13.49
C HIS A 125 -0.13 16.81 -13.53
N MET A 126 -0.15 15.96 -14.58
CA MET A 126 0.86 14.93 -14.78
C MET A 126 2.28 15.48 -14.98
N GLU A 127 2.45 16.55 -15.77
CA GLU A 127 3.76 17.13 -16.06
C GLU A 127 4.37 17.81 -14.83
N TYR A 128 3.54 18.50 -14.04
CA TYR A 128 3.99 19.28 -12.88
C TYR A 128 3.97 18.51 -11.56
N THR A 129 3.42 17.31 -11.51
CA THR A 129 3.55 16.42 -10.35
C THR A 129 4.88 15.68 -10.42
N ARG A 130 5.71 15.85 -9.40
CA ARG A 130 6.98 15.12 -9.29
C ARG A 130 6.70 13.63 -9.13
N LEU A 131 7.52 12.77 -9.74
CA LEU A 131 7.30 11.32 -9.73
C LEU A 131 7.17 10.70 -8.32
N GLU A 132 7.81 11.31 -7.31
CA GLU A 132 7.74 10.88 -5.92
C GLU A 132 6.41 11.25 -5.22
N ASP A 133 5.74 12.30 -5.69
CA ASP A 133 4.47 12.79 -5.15
C ASP A 133 3.26 12.13 -5.85
N ILE A 134 3.49 11.28 -6.85
CA ILE A 134 2.42 10.56 -7.53
C ILE A 134 1.88 9.45 -6.64
N THR A 135 0.56 9.50 -6.39
CA THR A 135 -0.16 8.53 -5.58
C THR A 135 -1.03 7.62 -6.45
N GLU A 136 -1.52 6.52 -5.88
CA GLU A 136 -2.52 5.64 -6.50
C GLU A 136 -3.79 6.41 -6.89
N VAL A 137 -4.22 7.35 -6.04
CA VAL A 137 -5.39 8.20 -6.30
C VAL A 137 -5.18 9.06 -7.54
N HIS A 138 -4.00 9.70 -7.67
CA HIS A 138 -3.68 10.48 -8.87
C HIS A 138 -3.82 9.64 -10.14
N ILE A 139 -3.29 8.41 -10.14
CA ILE A 139 -3.38 7.52 -11.30
C ILE A 139 -4.83 7.18 -11.66
N LEU A 140 -5.68 6.87 -10.67
CA LEU A 140 -7.08 6.53 -10.92
C LEU A 140 -7.88 7.74 -11.43
N GLU A 141 -7.67 8.93 -10.85
CA GLU A 141 -8.34 10.16 -11.29
C GLU A 141 -7.92 10.54 -12.72
N TRP A 142 -6.62 10.48 -13.02
CA TRP A 142 -6.11 10.70 -14.37
C TRP A 142 -6.66 9.68 -15.37
N LYS A 143 -6.69 8.40 -14.99
CA LYS A 143 -7.22 7.33 -15.82
C LYS A 143 -8.69 7.56 -16.14
N ALA A 144 -9.50 8.02 -15.18
CA ALA A 144 -10.92 8.26 -15.39
C ALA A 144 -11.19 9.33 -16.46
N VAL A 145 -10.41 10.42 -16.46
CA VAL A 145 -10.50 11.47 -17.50
C VAL A 145 -10.07 10.96 -18.88
N VAL A 146 -8.97 10.20 -18.93
CA VAL A 146 -8.46 9.63 -20.18
C VAL A 146 -9.46 8.62 -20.75
N GLN A 147 -10.08 7.80 -19.89
CA GLN A 147 -11.11 6.83 -20.26
C GLN A 147 -12.34 7.55 -20.85
N GLU A 148 -12.81 8.62 -20.21
CA GLU A 148 -13.91 9.44 -20.72
C GLU A 148 -13.60 10.03 -22.10
N ALA A 149 -12.37 10.48 -22.31
CA ALA A 149 -11.93 10.94 -23.62
C ALA A 149 -11.95 9.80 -24.65
N ILE A 150 -11.48 8.60 -24.29
CA ILE A 150 -11.52 7.45 -25.19
C ILE A 150 -12.96 7.11 -25.60
N GLU A 151 -13.88 7.11 -24.65
CA GLU A 151 -15.30 6.89 -24.93
C GLU A 151 -15.92 8.00 -25.77
N GLY A 152 -15.43 9.23 -25.63
CA GLY A 152 -15.74 10.37 -26.50
C GLY A 152 -15.30 10.17 -27.96
N GLY A 153 -14.47 9.17 -28.25
CA GLY A 153 -13.95 8.84 -29.58
C GLY A 153 -12.48 9.20 -29.78
N PHE A 154 -11.79 9.70 -28.74
CA PHE A 154 -10.37 10.00 -28.83
C PHE A 154 -9.51 8.72 -28.74
N LYS A 155 -8.40 8.66 -29.46
CA LYS A 155 -7.54 7.47 -29.50
C LYS A 155 -6.39 7.56 -28.48
N PHE A 156 -6.72 7.64 -27.19
CA PHE A 156 -5.74 7.83 -26.10
C PHE A 156 -5.39 6.56 -25.32
N GLY A 157 -5.60 5.37 -25.88
CA GLY A 157 -5.29 4.10 -25.20
C GLY A 157 -3.85 4.00 -24.67
N PHE A 158 -2.88 4.59 -25.39
CA PHE A 158 -1.49 4.62 -24.95
C PHE A 158 -1.26 5.39 -23.63
N ILE A 159 -2.11 6.36 -23.30
CA ILE A 159 -2.03 7.08 -22.02
C ILE A 159 -2.45 6.13 -20.89
N LEU A 160 -3.47 5.29 -21.10
CA LEU A 160 -3.81 4.24 -20.14
C LEU A 160 -2.66 3.25 -19.94
N ASP A 161 -1.97 2.86 -21.02
CA ASP A 161 -0.79 2.00 -20.90
C ASP A 161 0.34 2.66 -20.11
N TYR A 162 0.56 3.97 -20.31
CA TYR A 162 1.51 4.74 -19.53
C TYR A 162 1.14 4.77 -18.04
N LEU A 163 -0.12 5.04 -17.73
CA LEU A 163 -0.63 5.05 -16.35
C LEU A 163 -0.51 3.68 -15.68
N ARG A 164 -0.77 2.59 -16.41
CA ARG A 164 -0.58 1.23 -15.91
C ARG A 164 0.90 0.96 -15.56
N ARG A 165 1.83 1.36 -16.43
CA ARG A 165 3.28 1.25 -16.18
C ARG A 165 3.71 2.09 -14.99
N LEU A 166 3.17 3.30 -14.86
CA LEU A 166 3.47 4.18 -13.73
C LEU A 166 3.00 3.57 -12.40
N ALA A 167 1.79 3.00 -12.37
CA ALA A 167 1.27 2.27 -11.21
C ALA A 167 2.16 1.09 -10.84
N HIS A 168 2.56 0.26 -11.83
CA HIS A 168 3.51 -0.82 -11.59
C HIS A 168 4.80 -0.30 -10.94
N GLY A 169 5.37 0.80 -11.43
CA GLY A 169 6.56 1.41 -10.84
C GLY A 169 6.38 1.83 -9.37
N ILE A 170 5.21 2.34 -8.99
CA ILE A 170 4.89 2.68 -7.58
C ILE A 170 4.84 1.40 -6.73
N PHE A 171 4.09 0.39 -7.15
CA PHE A 171 3.97 -0.86 -6.41
C PHE A 171 5.29 -1.63 -6.32
N SER A 172 6.08 -1.66 -7.39
CA SER A 172 7.40 -2.28 -7.38
C SER A 172 8.33 -1.66 -6.34
N ARG A 173 8.28 -0.33 -6.14
CA ARG A 173 9.05 0.33 -5.06
C ARG A 173 8.58 -0.09 -3.68
N ARG A 174 7.26 -0.20 -3.45
CA ARG A 174 6.68 -0.68 -2.18
C ARG A 174 7.07 -2.13 -1.89
N VAL A 175 6.97 -3.02 -2.88
CA VAL A 175 7.36 -4.43 -2.76
C VAL A 175 8.85 -4.56 -2.46
N LEU A 176 9.70 -3.76 -3.11
CA LEU A 176 11.15 -3.77 -2.84
C LEU A 176 11.48 -3.29 -1.42
N ALA A 177 10.72 -2.34 -0.88
CA ALA A 177 10.91 -1.87 0.50
C ALA A 177 10.56 -2.98 1.53
N GLU A 178 9.41 -3.63 1.35
CA GLU A 178 9.00 -4.79 2.18
C GLU A 178 10.03 -5.92 2.11
N LEU A 179 10.55 -6.22 0.91
CA LEU A 179 11.58 -7.25 0.73
C LEU A 179 12.84 -6.92 1.53
N ARG A 180 13.33 -5.68 1.47
CA ARG A 180 14.52 -5.25 2.22
C ARG A 180 14.29 -5.30 3.73
N GLU A 181 13.10 -4.95 4.19
CA GLU A 181 12.76 -5.07 5.61
C GLU A 181 12.72 -6.54 6.06
N ALA A 182 12.13 -7.42 5.26
CA ALA A 182 12.11 -8.85 5.53
C ALA A 182 13.54 -9.44 5.55
N GLU A 183 14.39 -9.07 4.60
CA GLU A 183 15.80 -9.46 4.56
C GLU A 183 16.56 -9.00 5.81
N ALA A 184 16.34 -7.76 6.27
CA ALA A 184 16.95 -7.24 7.49
C ALA A 184 16.49 -8.02 8.73
N ARG A 185 15.20 -8.38 8.82
CA ARG A 185 14.67 -9.21 9.91
C ARG A 185 15.27 -10.61 9.89
N VAL A 186 15.43 -11.22 8.72
CA VAL A 186 16.08 -12.54 8.57
C VAL A 186 17.55 -12.48 8.99
N ALA A 187 18.28 -11.44 8.61
CA ALA A 187 19.66 -11.24 9.02
C ALA A 187 19.77 -11.12 10.56
N ALA A 188 18.93 -10.29 11.19
CA ALA A 188 18.91 -10.14 12.64
C ALA A 188 18.59 -11.46 13.37
N LEU A 189 17.65 -12.26 12.86
CA LEU A 189 17.32 -13.57 13.43
C LEU A 189 18.49 -14.55 13.29
N ARG A 190 19.18 -14.54 12.15
CA ARG A 190 20.37 -15.37 11.92
C ARG A 190 21.50 -15.00 12.89
N ASP A 191 21.74 -13.71 13.09
CA ASP A 191 22.77 -13.23 14.02
C ASP A 191 22.43 -13.62 15.47
N ALA A 192 21.17 -13.46 15.89
CA ALA A 192 20.70 -13.89 17.20
C ALA A 192 20.83 -15.41 17.40
N LEU A 193 20.51 -16.21 16.38
CA LEU A 193 20.67 -17.66 16.42
C LEU A 193 22.14 -18.05 16.60
N ASN A 194 23.06 -17.37 15.92
CA ASN A 194 24.50 -17.67 16.01
C ASN A 194 25.07 -17.36 17.42
N ILE A 195 24.45 -16.45 18.18
CA ILE A 195 24.79 -16.19 19.59
C ILE A 195 24.29 -17.33 20.49
N VAL A 196 23.05 -17.78 20.30
CA VAL A 196 22.41 -18.78 21.19
C VAL A 196 22.86 -20.20 20.89
N ALA A 197 23.06 -20.53 19.62
CA ALA A 197 23.50 -21.83 19.14
C ALA A 197 24.60 -21.61 18.09
N PRO A 198 25.84 -21.34 18.52
CA PRO A 198 26.96 -21.15 17.61
C PRO A 198 27.12 -22.35 16.71
N ASN A 199 27.47 -22.12 15.45
CA ASN A 199 27.59 -23.21 14.50
C ASN A 199 28.64 -24.24 15.00
N PRO A 200 28.37 -25.56 14.94
CA PRO A 200 29.28 -26.58 15.49
C PRO A 200 30.66 -26.62 14.82
N TRP A 201 30.75 -26.20 13.56
CA TRP A 201 31.99 -26.14 12.80
C TRP A 201 32.86 -24.95 13.21
N ASP A 202 32.27 -23.80 13.58
CA ASP A 202 32.97 -22.63 14.14
C ASP A 202 33.53 -22.98 15.53
N LEU A 203 32.74 -23.70 16.34
CA LEU A 203 33.21 -24.22 17.62
C LEU A 203 34.36 -25.21 17.45
N ALA A 204 34.29 -26.11 16.47
CA ALA A 204 35.34 -27.07 16.18
C ALA A 204 36.63 -26.38 15.67
N ALA A 205 36.50 -25.39 14.79
CA ALA A 205 37.63 -24.60 14.27
C ALA A 205 38.30 -23.75 15.36
N ALA A 206 37.52 -23.07 16.21
CA ALA A 206 38.05 -22.32 17.35
C ALA A 206 38.77 -23.23 18.36
N ARG A 207 38.25 -24.45 18.58
CA ARG A 207 38.89 -25.44 19.46
C ARG A 207 40.20 -25.98 18.86
N GLY A 208 40.25 -26.18 17.54
CA GLY A 208 41.47 -26.54 16.81
C GLY A 208 42.55 -25.46 16.91
N ALA A 209 42.20 -24.20 16.67
CA ALA A 209 43.13 -23.06 16.75
C ALA A 209 43.66 -22.83 18.18
N SER A 210 42.85 -23.03 19.21
CA SER A 210 43.28 -22.95 20.61
C SER A 210 44.23 -24.07 21.01
N ALA A 211 44.11 -25.27 20.43
CA ALA A 211 45.00 -26.39 20.71
C ALA A 211 46.39 -26.18 20.05
N GLU A 212 46.43 -25.61 18.85
CA GLU A 212 47.67 -25.29 18.14
C GLU A 212 48.47 -24.16 18.83
N SER A 213 47.80 -23.16 19.41
CA SER A 213 48.46 -22.09 20.18
C SER A 213 49.09 -22.58 21.50
N SER A 214 48.59 -23.66 22.11
CA SER A 214 49.10 -24.20 23.37
C SER A 214 50.33 -25.12 23.17
N GLY A 215 50.42 -25.78 22.02
CA GLY A 215 51.53 -26.68 21.68
C GLY A 215 52.87 -25.99 21.42
N GLY A 216 52.88 -24.69 21.11
CA GLY A 216 54.09 -23.94 20.78
C GLY A 216 54.94 -23.50 21.98
N SER A 217 54.39 -23.46 23.20
CA SER A 217 55.13 -22.99 24.39
C SER A 217 55.78 -24.14 25.17
N ALA A 218 55.15 -25.32 25.23
CA ALA A 218 55.67 -26.45 26.01
C ALA A 218 56.94 -27.09 25.41
N LEU A 219 57.19 -26.89 24.11
CA LEU A 219 58.40 -27.41 23.44
C LEU A 219 59.64 -26.51 23.65
N HIS A 220 59.46 -25.25 24.04
CA HIS A 220 60.60 -24.36 24.34
C HIS A 220 61.15 -24.54 25.76
N ASP A 221 60.35 -25.05 26.70
CA ASP A 221 60.76 -25.30 28.09
C ASP A 221 61.44 -26.68 28.29
N LEU A 222 61.46 -27.54 27.26
CA LEU A 222 62.09 -28.87 27.33
C LEU A 222 63.50 -28.92 26.70
N LEU A 223 63.98 -27.80 26.15
CA LEU A 223 65.26 -27.68 25.45
C LEU A 223 66.21 -26.62 26.06
N ALA A 224 65.91 -26.11 27.26
CA ALA A 224 66.79 -25.26 28.07
C ALA A 224 67.27 -26.03 29.31
#